data_AF-A0A9P4PK75-F1
#
_entry.id   AF-A0A9P4PK75-F1
#
_cell.length_a   1.000
_cell.length_b   1.000
_cell.length_c   1.000
_cell.angle_alpha   90.00
_cell.angle_beta   90.00
_cell.angle_gamma   90.00
#
_symmetry.space_group_name_H-M   'P 1'
#
loop_
_entity.id
_entity.type
_entity.pdbx_description
1 polymer ?
#
loop_
_entity_poly.entity_id
_entity_poly.type
_entity_poly.pdbx_seq_one_letter_code
_entity_poly.pdbx_strand_id
1 'polypeptide(L)'
;NLVLTPESFAGLSNLGVILPVGICYAFDGRANGYSRGEGIVCLIIKPLKTTLMDVNPVRAIVRDTGVSSNDRTSSITRPRLNAW
;
A
#
# COMPACT_ATOMS: atom_id res chain seq x y z
N ASN A 1 9.19 1.51 5.55
CA ASN A 1 9.09 0.04 5.54
C ASN A 1 10.48 -0.53 5.31
N LEU A 2 11.01 -1.30 6.26
CA LEU A 2 12.32 -1.97 6.14
C LEU A 2 12.14 -3.43 6.60
N VAL A 3 12.70 -4.38 5.85
CA VAL A 3 12.71 -5.81 6.14
C VAL A 3 14.02 -6.13 6.85
N LEU A 4 14.03 -5.83 8.15
CA LEU A 4 15.25 -5.93 8.95
C LEU A 4 15.55 -7.36 9.43
N THR A 5 14.56 -8.25 9.35
CA THR A 5 14.67 -9.61 9.84
C THR A 5 13.93 -10.60 8.92
N PRO A 6 14.42 -11.85 8.81
CA PRO A 6 13.86 -12.84 7.89
C PRO A 6 12.51 -13.42 8.35
N GLU A 7 12.16 -13.34 9.64
CA GLU A 7 10.97 -13.98 10.20
C GLU A 7 9.68 -13.42 9.59
N SER A 8 9.64 -12.10 9.36
CA SER A 8 8.49 -11.46 8.71
C SER A 8 8.29 -11.93 7.27
N PHE A 9 9.38 -12.20 6.55
CA PHE A 9 9.34 -12.73 5.19
C PHE A 9 8.91 -14.20 5.20
N ALA A 10 9.50 -15.01 6.09
CA ALA A 10 9.16 -16.42 6.26
C ALA A 10 7.68 -16.62 6.62
N GLY A 11 7.14 -15.81 7.54
CA GLY A 11 5.72 -15.86 7.91
C GLY A 11 4.78 -15.60 6.72
N LEU A 12 5.10 -14.62 5.88
CA LEU A 12 4.31 -14.31 4.68
C LEU A 12 4.46 -15.36 3.58
N SER A 13 5.66 -15.94 3.43
CA SER A 13 5.86 -17.09 2.54
C SER A 13 5.03 -18.29 2.98
N ASN A 14 4.96 -18.57 4.29
CA ASN A 14 4.13 -19.64 4.85
C ASN A 14 2.62 -19.38 4.69
N LEU A 15 2.20 -18.11 4.64
CA LEU A 15 0.83 -17.72 4.29
C LEU A 15 0.52 -17.86 2.79
N GLY A 16 1.51 -18.17 1.95
CA GLY A 16 1.35 -18.34 0.51
C GLY A 16 1.13 -17.04 -0.26
N VAL A 17 1.47 -15.88 0.32
CA VAL A 17 1.24 -14.57 -0.31
C VAL A 17 2.47 -14.00 -1.04
N ILE A 18 3.64 -14.59 -0.83
CA ILE A 18 4.89 -14.21 -1.51
C ILE A 18 5.03 -15.01 -2.80
N LEU A 19 5.27 -14.32 -3.92
CA LEU A 19 5.66 -14.97 -5.16
C LEU A 19 7.17 -15.29 -5.14
N PRO A 20 7.60 -16.56 -5.28
CA PRO A 20 9.01 -16.94 -5.18
C PRO A 20 9.98 -16.19 -6.10
N VAL A 21 9.50 -15.73 -7.27
CA VAL A 21 10.33 -14.96 -8.21
C VAL A 21 10.53 -13.49 -7.78
N GLY A 22 9.87 -13.04 -6.70
CA GLY A 22 10.07 -11.70 -6.16
C GLY A 22 9.54 -10.57 -7.03
N ILE A 23 8.56 -10.84 -7.89
CA ILE A 23 7.94 -9.86 -8.79
C ILE A 23 6.46 -9.66 -8.42
N CYS A 24 5.97 -8.42 -8.50
CA CYS A 24 4.53 -8.14 -8.49
C CYS A 24 4.01 -8.09 -9.93
N TYR A 25 3.33 -9.14 -10.39
CA TYR A 25 2.70 -9.17 -11.71
C TYR A 25 1.34 -8.44 -11.68
N ALA A 26 1.35 -7.12 -11.52
CA ALA A 26 0.12 -6.33 -11.36
C ALA A 26 -0.82 -6.48 -12.58
N PHE A 27 -2.04 -6.95 -12.32
CA PHE A 27 -3.11 -7.15 -13.32
C PHE A 27 -2.79 -8.13 -14.47
N ASP A 28 -1.79 -9.00 -14.29
CA ASP A 28 -1.34 -9.98 -15.27
C ASP A 28 -1.80 -11.40 -14.88
N GLY A 29 -2.05 -12.26 -15.87
CA GLY A 29 -2.52 -13.64 -15.64
C GLY A 29 -1.53 -14.54 -14.88
N ARG A 30 -0.26 -14.13 -14.78
CA ARG A 30 0.77 -14.80 -13.97
C ARG A 30 0.70 -14.43 -12.48
N ALA A 31 -0.16 -13.49 -12.09
CA ALA A 31 -0.28 -13.03 -10.71
C ALA A 31 -0.70 -14.15 -9.76
N ASN A 32 0.19 -14.51 -8.83
CA ASN A 32 -0.01 -15.57 -7.84
C ASN A 32 0.60 -15.21 -6.47
N GLY A 33 0.78 -13.93 -6.20
CA GLY A 33 1.42 -13.40 -5.00
C GLY A 33 1.99 -12.01 -5.25
N TYR A 34 2.69 -11.47 -4.25
CA TYR A 34 3.40 -10.21 -4.36
C TYR A 34 4.86 -10.35 -3.89
N SER A 35 5.63 -9.29 -4.06
CA SER A 35 7.00 -9.18 -3.55
C SER A 35 7.13 -8.08 -2.51
N ARG A 36 8.06 -8.25 -1.57
CA ARG A 36 8.35 -7.25 -0.54
C ARG A 36 9.24 -6.15 -1.12
N GLY A 37 8.88 -4.90 -0.84
CA GLY A 37 9.71 -3.73 -1.16
C GLY A 37 10.02 -2.91 0.09
N GLU A 38 11.18 -2.26 0.09
CA GLU A 38 11.62 -1.34 1.14
C GLU A 38 11.51 0.10 0.66
N GLY A 39 11.37 1.04 1.60
CA GLY A 39 11.31 2.46 1.27
C GLY A 39 10.89 3.35 2.43
N ILE A 40 11.30 4.61 2.34
CA ILE A 40 10.95 5.69 3.27
C ILE A 40 10.46 6.87 2.45
N VAL A 41 9.29 7.41 2.80
CA VAL A 41 8.69 8.58 2.14
C VAL A 41 8.11 9.49 3.21
N CYS A 42 8.32 10.80 3.05
CA CYS A 42 7.71 11.84 3.87
C CYS A 42 7.08 12.89 2.95
N LEU A 43 5.90 13.39 3.33
CA LEU A 43 5.19 14.43 2.60
C LEU A 43 4.94 15.60 3.55
N ILE A 44 5.13 16.81 3.05
CA ILE A 44 4.70 18.03 3.73
C ILE A 44 3.36 18.44 3.12
N ILE A 45 2.31 18.44 3.94
CA ILE A 45 0.96 18.79 3.51
C ILE A 45 0.57 20.11 4.18
N LYS A 46 0.04 21.04 3.38
CA LYS A 46 -0.45 22.35 3.83
C LYS A 46 -1.88 22.56 3.30
N PRO A 47 -2.70 23.37 3.99
CA PRO A 47 -3.95 23.86 3.41
C PRO A 47 -3.67 24.62 2.11
N LEU A 48 -4.40 24.28 1.04
CA LEU A 48 -4.19 24.86 -0.29
C LEU A 48 -4.25 26.39 -0.29
N LYS A 49 -5.16 26.98 0.49
CA LYS A 49 -5.33 28.44 0.61
C LYS A 49 -4.06 29.14 1.10
N THR A 50 -3.33 28.52 2.03
CA THR A 50 -2.07 29.07 2.57
C THR A 50 -0.95 28.94 1.54
N THR A 51 -0.90 27.84 0.80
CA THR A 51 0.18 27.60 -0.16
C THR A 51 0.13 28.51 -1.38
N LEU A 52 -1.04 29.05 -1.74
CA LEU A 52 -1.14 30.08 -2.80
C LEU A 52 -0.48 31.41 -2.43
N MET A 53 -0.28 31.67 -1.14
CA MET A 53 0.38 32.89 -0.64
C MET A 53 1.87 32.67 -0.37
N ASP A 54 2.32 31.41 -0.35
CA ASP A 54 3.70 31.02 -0.17
C ASP A 54 4.38 30.73 -1.51
N VAL A 55 5.70 30.85 -1.60
CA VAL A 55 6.50 30.41 -2.78
C VAL A 55 6.85 28.92 -2.71
N ASN A 56 5.99 28.11 -2.06
CA ASN A 56 6.24 26.68 -1.90
C ASN A 56 5.74 25.92 -3.16
N PRO A 57 6.56 25.07 -3.79
CA PRO A 57 6.15 24.33 -4.98
C PRO A 57 5.06 23.31 -4.63
N VAL A 58 3.89 23.45 -5.27
CA VAL A 58 2.79 22.48 -5.15
C VAL A 58 2.99 21.35 -6.14
N ARG A 59 3.18 20.12 -5.63
CA ARG A 59 3.35 18.92 -6.48
C ARG A 59 2.04 18.22 -6.82
N ALA A 60 1.05 18.30 -5.92
CA ALA A 60 -0.28 17.71 -6.08
C ALA A 60 -1.26 18.33 -5.07
N ILE A 61 -2.56 18.12 -5.27
CA ILE A 61 -3.63 18.51 -4.33
C ILE A 61 -4.33 17.25 -3.84
N VAL A 62 -4.39 17.05 -2.53
CA VAL A 62 -5.25 16.03 -1.90
C VAL A 62 -6.65 16.61 -1.79
N ARG A 63 -7.61 16.05 -2.54
CA ARG A 63 -9.00 16.54 -2.58
C ARG A 63 -9.86 16.00 -1.46
N ASP A 64 -9.71 14.71 -1.17
CA ASP A 64 -10.44 14.00 -0.14
C ASP A 64 -9.70 12.72 0.28
N THR A 65 -10.08 12.14 1.41
CA THR A 65 -9.55 10.88 1.95
C THR A 65 -10.67 10.09 2.64
N GLY A 66 -10.77 8.79 2.40
CA GLY A 66 -11.71 7.90 3.08
C GLY A 66 -11.04 6.67 3.68
N VAL A 67 -11.61 6.11 4.74
CA VAL A 67 -11.13 4.90 5.41
C VAL A 67 -12.31 3.99 5.71
N SER A 68 -12.17 2.70 5.43
CA SER A 68 -13.15 1.65 5.72
C SER A 68 -12.46 0.33 6.06
N SER A 69 -13.23 -0.74 6.28
CA SER A 69 -12.69 -2.07 6.58
C SER A 69 -13.52 -3.17 5.92
N ASN A 70 -12.90 -4.33 5.64
CA ASN A 70 -13.52 -5.44 4.90
C ASN A 70 -14.56 -6.26 5.69
N ASP A 71 -14.93 -5.88 6.92
CA ASP A 71 -15.94 -6.53 7.78
C ASP A 71 -15.95 -8.09 7.72
N ARG A 72 -17.11 -8.76 7.68
CA ARG A 72 -17.27 -10.25 7.61
C ARG A 72 -16.96 -11.00 6.28
N THR A 73 -15.69 -11.17 5.91
CA THR A 73 -15.26 -11.92 4.70
C THR A 73 -15.19 -13.44 4.91
N SER A 74 -15.03 -14.21 3.82
CA SER A 74 -14.77 -15.66 3.90
C SER A 74 -13.38 -16.01 4.48
N SER A 75 -12.48 -15.03 4.58
CA SER A 75 -11.18 -15.13 5.25
C SER A 75 -10.70 -13.73 5.61
N ILE A 76 -10.04 -13.58 6.77
CA ILE A 76 -9.54 -12.31 7.29
C ILE A 76 -8.60 -11.56 6.33
N THR A 77 -7.87 -12.28 5.47
CA THR A 77 -6.92 -11.70 4.51
C THR A 77 -7.50 -11.43 3.12
N ARG A 78 -8.75 -11.85 2.86
CA ARG A 78 -9.36 -11.70 1.53
C ARG A 78 -9.98 -10.30 1.38
N PRO A 79 -9.62 -9.52 0.35
CA PRO A 79 -10.22 -8.21 0.12
C PRO A 79 -11.69 -8.32 -0.33
N ARG A 80 -12.47 -7.25 -0.11
CA ARG A 80 -13.81 -7.08 -0.68
C ARG A 80 -13.85 -6.00 -1.73
N LEU A 81 -14.65 -6.22 -2.78
CA LEU A 81 -14.87 -5.24 -3.83
C LEU A 81 -15.65 -4.02 -3.32
N ASN A 82 -16.68 -4.25 -2.51
CA ASN A 82 -17.55 -3.22 -1.96
C ASN A 82 -17.41 -3.22 -0.43
N ALA A 83 -16.61 -2.30 0.10
CA ALA A 83 -16.36 -2.13 1.53
C ALA A 83 -16.53 -0.66 1.95
N TRP A 84 -17.48 0.06 1.33
CA TRP A 84 -17.81 1.45 1.62
C TRP A 84 -19.13 1.53 2.39
#